data_AF-A0AAV0JLI3-F1
#
_entry.id   AF-A0AAV0JLI3-F1
#
_cell.length_a   1.000
_cell.length_b   1.000
_cell.length_c   1.000
_cell.angle_alpha   90.00
_cell.angle_beta   90.00
_cell.angle_gamma   90.00
#
_symmetry.space_group_name_H-M   'P 1'
#
loop_
_entity.id
_entity.type
_entity.pdbx_description
1 polymer ?
#
loop_
_entity_poly.entity_id
_entity_poly.type
_entity_poly.pdbx_seq_one_letter_code
_entity_poly.pdbx_strand_id
1 'polypeptide(L)'
;MDDGSCTGVKVSDDGTHAAYVAHVLSELATVTPTTPRLEDITTFPGNGVSGSVMGVATCSDPNDPDLCASCLSGLQQLIFGSCSKRAGGYVDSDDCSMGFATPMG
;
A
#
# COMPACT_ATOMS: atom_id res chain seq x y z
N MET A 1 -12.68 10.01 11.38
CA MET A 1 -13.37 8.77 10.99
C MET A 1 -12.43 8.14 9.99
N ASP A 2 -11.61 7.22 10.47
CA ASP A 2 -10.52 6.58 9.75
C ASP A 2 -11.11 5.44 8.90
N ASP A 3 -11.35 5.68 7.61
CA ASP A 3 -11.89 4.67 6.68
C ASP A 3 -10.76 3.78 6.14
N GLY A 4 -10.19 2.95 7.04
CA GLY A 4 -9.23 1.92 6.68
C GLY A 4 -9.86 0.55 6.73
N SER A 5 -10.05 -0.08 5.57
CA SER A 5 -10.61 -1.43 5.44
C SER A 5 -9.51 -2.45 5.16
N CYS A 6 -9.09 -3.18 6.20
CA CYS A 6 -8.19 -4.32 6.02
C CYS A 6 -8.96 -5.53 5.46
N THR A 7 -8.39 -6.19 4.46
CA THR A 7 -9.05 -7.28 3.73
C THR A 7 -8.22 -8.57 3.74
N GLY A 8 -8.90 -9.69 3.50
CA GLY A 8 -8.30 -11.03 3.43
C GLY A 8 -7.88 -11.62 4.78
N VAL A 9 -7.24 -12.80 4.71
CA VAL A 9 -6.81 -13.55 5.90
C VAL A 9 -5.55 -12.92 6.51
N LYS A 10 -5.27 -13.27 7.76
CA LYS A 10 -3.99 -12.93 8.37
C LYS A 10 -2.88 -13.72 7.67
N VAL A 11 -1.81 -13.03 7.30
CA VAL A 11 -0.63 -13.67 6.72
C VAL A 11 0.25 -14.15 7.87
N SER A 12 0.65 -15.42 7.83
CA SER A 12 1.60 -15.99 8.80
C SER A 12 2.95 -15.32 8.57
N ASP A 13 3.36 -14.47 9.52
CA ASP A 13 4.41 -13.47 9.30
C ASP A 13 5.70 -13.89 10.03
N ASP A 14 6.77 -14.11 9.26
CA ASP A 14 8.17 -14.20 9.69
C ASP A 14 8.87 -12.82 9.66
N GLY A 15 8.11 -11.73 9.50
CA GLY A 15 8.60 -10.36 9.29
C GLY A 15 8.69 -9.97 7.80
N THR A 16 8.64 -10.95 6.91
CA THR A 16 8.95 -10.79 5.48
C THR A 16 7.81 -10.10 4.73
N HIS A 17 6.55 -10.50 4.95
CA HIS A 17 5.38 -9.88 4.30
C HIS A 17 5.22 -8.41 4.68
N ALA A 18 5.28 -8.09 5.98
CA ALA A 18 5.23 -6.70 6.43
C ALA A 18 6.34 -5.82 5.81
N ALA A 19 7.55 -6.34 5.64
CA ALA A 19 8.63 -5.59 4.97
C ALA A 19 8.31 -5.27 3.51
N TYR A 20 7.71 -6.20 2.76
CA TYR A 20 7.31 -5.95 1.36
C TYR A 20 6.14 -4.99 1.25
N VAL A 21 5.16 -5.09 2.15
CA VAL A 21 4.08 -4.10 2.24
C VAL A 21 4.67 -2.71 2.50
N ALA A 22 5.60 -2.58 3.45
CA ALA A 22 6.26 -1.29 3.72
C ALA A 22 7.01 -0.74 2.49
N HIS A 23 7.69 -1.61 1.74
CA HIS A 23 8.42 -1.23 0.53
C HIS A 23 7.48 -0.69 -0.56
N VAL A 24 6.44 -1.45 -0.92
CA VAL A 24 5.45 -1.05 -1.94
C VAL A 24 4.77 0.26 -1.56
N LEU A 25 4.29 0.38 -0.32
CA LEU A 25 3.62 1.61 0.13
C LEU A 25 4.56 2.83 0.11
N SER A 26 5.85 2.63 0.42
CA SER A 26 6.86 3.69 0.35
C SER A 26 7.15 4.12 -1.08
N GLU A 27 7.22 3.19 -2.02
CA GLU A 27 7.42 3.50 -3.44
C GLU A 27 6.23 4.30 -3.98
N LEU A 28 5.02 3.81 -3.71
CA LEU A 28 3.78 4.48 -4.08
C LEU A 28 3.71 5.91 -3.52
N ALA A 29 4.03 6.12 -2.25
CA ALA A 29 4.04 7.44 -1.63
C ALA A 29 5.09 8.39 -2.25
N THR A 30 6.19 7.84 -2.79
CA THR A 30 7.28 8.63 -3.38
C THR A 30 7.00 9.01 -4.83
N VAL A 31 6.39 8.11 -5.61
CA VAL A 31 6.27 8.28 -7.07
C VAL A 31 4.90 8.83 -7.48
N THR A 32 3.82 8.50 -6.77
CA THR A 32 2.46 8.94 -7.12
C THR A 32 2.27 10.48 -7.12
N PRO A 33 2.96 11.28 -6.28
CA PRO A 33 2.86 12.75 -6.36
C PRO A 33 3.20 13.35 -7.72
N THR A 34 4.09 12.71 -8.49
CA THR A 34 4.45 13.15 -9.86
C THR A 34 3.76 12.31 -10.94
N THR A 35 3.12 11.20 -10.55
CA THR A 35 2.41 10.26 -11.40
C THR A 35 1.05 9.95 -10.76
N PRO A 36 -0.01 10.73 -11.04
CA PRO A 36 -1.22 10.81 -10.21
C PRO A 36 -2.00 9.51 -10.03
N ARG A 37 -1.65 8.46 -10.79
CA ARG A 37 -2.04 7.08 -10.50
C ARG A 37 -0.85 6.17 -10.75
N LEU A 38 -0.49 5.38 -9.75
CA LEU A 38 0.57 4.38 -9.84
C LEU A 38 0.10 3.03 -9.33
N GLU A 39 0.46 1.99 -10.05
CA GLU A 39 0.29 0.59 -9.67
C GLU A 39 1.70 -0.02 -9.64
N ASP A 40 2.06 -0.63 -8.51
CA ASP A 40 3.35 -1.30 -8.34
C ASP A 40 3.16 -2.73 -7.86
N ILE A 41 4.08 -3.61 -8.25
CA ILE A 41 4.09 -5.02 -7.85
C ILE A 41 5.50 -5.38 -7.38
N THR A 42 5.65 -5.56 -6.08
CA THR A 42 6.87 -6.13 -5.51
C THR A 42 6.70 -7.65 -5.36
N THR A 43 7.62 -8.42 -5.93
CA THR A 43 7.70 -9.87 -5.74
C THR A 43 8.67 -10.21 -4.62
N PHE A 44 8.39 -11.28 -3.89
CA PHE A 44 9.28 -11.76 -2.86
C PHE A 44 9.69 -13.22 -3.05
N PRO A 45 10.99 -13.53 -2.90
CA PRO A 45 11.48 -14.91 -2.96
C PRO A 45 11.06 -15.64 -1.68
N GLY A 46 9.99 -16.45 -1.76
CA GLY A 46 9.65 -17.40 -0.72
C GLY A 46 10.36 -18.73 -0.93
N ASN A 47 10.56 -19.50 0.15
CA ASN A 47 11.08 -20.87 0.16
C ASN A 47 10.18 -21.84 -0.63
N GLY A 48 10.14 -21.73 -1.96
CA GLY A 48 9.36 -22.59 -2.87
C GLY A 48 7.99 -22.06 -3.29
N VAL A 49 7.55 -20.92 -2.76
CA VAL A 49 6.33 -20.19 -3.19
C VAL A 49 6.68 -18.72 -3.35
N SER A 50 6.77 -18.26 -4.60
CA SER A 50 6.91 -16.84 -4.90
C SER A 50 5.60 -16.14 -4.57
N GLY A 51 5.61 -15.21 -3.62
CA GLY A 51 4.49 -14.31 -3.37
C GLY A 51 4.75 -12.95 -4.00
N SER A 52 3.70 -12.16 -4.18
CA SER A 52 3.82 -10.77 -4.62
C SER A 52 2.89 -9.88 -3.81
N VAL A 53 3.34 -8.68 -3.47
CA VAL A 53 2.48 -7.60 -2.98
C VAL A 53 2.23 -6.68 -4.17
N MET A 54 0.97 -6.55 -4.58
CA MET A 54 0.53 -5.51 -5.49
C MET A 54 0.05 -4.33 -4.67
N GLY A 55 0.41 -3.12 -5.06
CA GLY A 55 -0.06 -1.89 -4.45
C GLY A 55 -0.58 -0.91 -5.50
N VAL A 56 -1.46 -0.02 -5.04
CA VAL A 56 -2.01 1.06 -5.85
C VAL A 56 -2.11 2.33 -5.00
N ALA A 57 -1.77 3.47 -5.59
CA ALA A 57 -2.03 4.77 -5.01
C ALA A 57 -2.55 5.74 -6.06
N THR A 58 -3.34 6.71 -5.63
CA THR A 58 -3.96 7.71 -6.52
C THR A 58 -4.04 9.05 -5.82
N CYS A 59 -3.75 10.13 -6.55
CA CYS A 59 -3.98 11.51 -6.13
C CYS A 59 -5.28 12.02 -6.75
N SER A 60 -6.11 12.74 -5.99
CA SER A 60 -7.32 13.39 -6.50
C SER A 60 -7.00 14.64 -7.31
N ASP A 61 -5.99 15.42 -6.91
CA ASP A 61 -5.50 16.60 -7.65
C ASP A 61 -4.05 16.40 -8.14
N PRO A 62 -3.83 16.21 -9.46
CA PRO A 62 -2.49 16.06 -10.02
C PRO A 62 -1.69 17.38 -10.07
N ASN A 63 -2.31 18.53 -9.80
CA ASN A 63 -1.66 19.84 -9.88
C ASN A 63 -1.00 20.26 -8.57
N ASP A 64 -1.23 19.52 -7.48
CA ASP A 64 -0.65 19.80 -6.16
C ASP A 64 0.13 18.57 -5.64
N PRO A 65 1.37 18.37 -6.10
CA PRO A 65 2.17 17.21 -5.72
C PRO A 65 2.52 17.20 -4.23
N ASP A 66 2.66 18.37 -3.60
CA ASP A 66 2.98 18.48 -2.17
C ASP A 66 1.80 18.04 -1.29
N LEU A 67 0.57 18.42 -1.68
CA LEU A 67 -0.65 17.94 -1.03
C LEU A 67 -0.77 16.42 -1.16
N CYS A 68 -0.54 15.88 -2.36
CA CYS A 68 -0.62 14.44 -2.57
C CYS A 68 0.45 13.67 -1.77
N ALA A 69 1.71 14.15 -1.76
CA ALA A 69 2.78 13.53 -0.98
C ALA A 69 2.44 13.48 0.52
N SER A 70 1.88 14.57 1.05
CA SER A 70 1.46 14.66 2.44
C SER A 70 0.30 13.69 2.76
N CYS A 71 -0.70 13.63 1.87
CA CYS A 71 -1.83 12.72 2.02
C CYS A 71 -1.38 11.24 1.99
N LEU A 72 -0.59 10.86 0.99
CA LEU A 72 -0.11 9.48 0.82
C LEU A 72 0.81 9.05 1.97
N SER A 73 1.62 9.96 2.52
CA SER A 73 2.43 9.67 3.70
C SER A 73 1.57 9.36 4.94
N GLY A 74 0.47 10.09 5.11
CA GLY A 74 -0.51 9.81 6.17
C GLY A 74 -1.19 8.46 5.98
N LEU A 75 -1.69 8.20 4.77
CA LEU A 75 -2.34 6.93 4.43
C LEU A 75 -1.39 5.74 4.55
N GLN A 76 -0.12 5.88 4.15
CA GLN A 76 0.91 4.86 4.31
C GLN A 76 1.06 4.42 5.78
N GLN A 77 1.14 5.37 6.71
CA GLN A 77 1.26 5.05 8.13
C GLN A 77 0.00 4.35 8.66
N LEU A 78 -1.18 4.83 8.25
CA LEU A 78 -2.47 4.29 8.67
C LEU A 78 -2.67 2.85 8.20
N ILE A 79 -2.49 2.59 6.89
CA ILE A 79 -2.70 1.27 6.30
C ILE A 79 -1.64 0.27 6.75
N PHE A 80 -0.39 0.70 6.91
CA PHE A 80 0.67 -0.17 7.43
C PHE A 80 0.41 -0.56 8.88
N GLY A 81 0.06 0.41 9.74
CA GLY A 81 -0.24 0.17 11.15
C GLY A 81 -1.46 -0.75 11.35
N SER A 82 -2.45 -0.64 10.47
CA SER A 82 -3.72 -1.37 10.60
C SER A 82 -3.70 -2.74 9.91
N CYS A 83 -3.12 -2.81 8.71
CA CYS A 83 -3.33 -3.93 7.78
C CYS A 83 -2.05 -4.70 7.43
N SER A 84 -0.85 -4.30 7.87
CA SER A 84 0.42 -4.98 7.49
C SER A 84 0.46 -6.49 7.72
N LYS A 85 -0.36 -7.02 8.64
CA LYS A 85 -0.46 -8.47 8.94
C LYS A 85 -1.61 -9.17 8.20
N ARG A 86 -2.20 -8.51 7.20
CA ARG A 86 -3.35 -8.99 6.41
C ARG A 86 -2.94 -9.14 4.96
N ALA A 87 -3.68 -9.96 4.24
CA ALA A 87 -3.48 -10.18 2.80
C ALA A 87 -3.64 -8.88 2.00
N GLY A 88 -4.49 -7.96 2.46
CA GLY A 88 -4.69 -6.69 1.81
C GLY A 88 -5.22 -5.62 2.76
N GLY A 89 -5.27 -4.41 2.22
CA GLY A 89 -5.86 -3.25 2.87
C GLY A 89 -6.11 -2.15 1.86
N TYR A 90 -7.03 -1.27 2.21
CA TYR A 90 -7.33 -0.06 1.48
C TYR A 90 -7.68 1.05 2.46
N VAL A 91 -7.18 2.25 2.20
CA VAL A 91 -7.48 3.49 2.91
C VAL A 91 -7.68 4.61 1.88
N ASP A 92 -8.58 5.53 2.17
CA ASP A 92 -8.77 6.73 1.35
C ASP A 92 -9.04 7.97 2.20
N SER A 93 -8.91 9.11 1.53
CA SER A 93 -9.20 10.46 1.98
C SER A 93 -9.69 11.26 0.78
N ASP A 94 -10.20 12.48 1.00
CA ASP A 94 -10.65 13.36 -0.08
C ASP A 94 -9.56 13.61 -1.16
N ASP A 95 -8.29 13.66 -0.76
CA ASP A 95 -7.17 14.04 -1.62
C ASP A 95 -6.38 12.86 -2.23
N CYS A 96 -6.47 11.67 -1.66
CA CYS A 96 -5.71 10.51 -2.14
C CYS A 96 -6.27 9.18 -1.62
N SER A 97 -5.85 8.09 -2.27
CA SER A 97 -6.16 6.72 -1.85
C SER A 97 -4.93 5.83 -1.95
N MET A 98 -4.83 4.82 -1.08
CA MET A 98 -3.75 3.85 -1.07
C MET A 98 -4.26 2.45 -0.71
N GLY A 99 -3.79 1.43 -1.42
CA GLY A 99 -4.15 0.05 -1.15
C GLY A 99 -3.06 -0.94 -1.51
N PHE A 100 -3.13 -2.13 -0.92
CA PHE A 100 -2.30 -3.26 -1.27
C PHE A 100 -3.07 -4.58 -1.20
N ALA A 101 -2.62 -5.57 -1.96
CA ALA A 101 -3.12 -6.93 -1.93
C ALA A 101 -2.02 -7.93 -2.28
N THR A 102 -2.06 -9.08 -1.61
CA THR A 102 -1.28 -10.27 -1.99
C THR A 102 -2.21 -11.24 -2.71
N PRO A 103 -1.86 -11.74 -3.90
CA PRO A 103 -2.58 -12.82 -4.53
C PRO A 103 -2.31 -14.08 -3.70
N MET A 104 -3.33 -14.52 -2.98
CA MET A 104 -3.25 -15.79 -2.26
C MET A 104 -3.45 -16.92 -3.26
N GLY A 105 -2.46 -17.81 -3.34
CA GLY A 105 -2.57 -19.08 -4.06
C GLY A 105 -3.49 -20.07 -3.38
#